data_AF-A0A060H731-F1
#
_entry.id   AF-A0A060H731-F1
#
_cell.length_a   1.000
_cell.length_b   1.000
_cell.length_c   1.000
_cell.angle_alpha   90.00
_cell.angle_beta   90.00
_cell.angle_gamma   90.00
#
_symmetry.space_group_name_H-M   'P 1'
#
loop_
_entity.id
_entity.type
_entity.pdbx_description
1 polymer ?
#
loop_
_entity_poly.entity_id
_entity_poly.type
_entity_poly.pdbx_seq_one_letter_code
_entity_poly.pdbx_strand_id
1 'polypeptide(L)'
;MVLGQLRLRAELRDHTDNLYVVSHHHQYLGRVSLARLVTHQPDTLINRLIDNEQPAINIKEHAQEVARQFSYNDRLSAPVVNENNALLGHITIDNIVDIIREQAEHQAMSAAGLSNVENMFSPARLTFRRRLLWLGINLCTAFITINVVSEFEYTIKKW
;
A
#
# COMPACT_ATOMS: atom_id res chain seq x y z
N MET A 1 2.27 -0.63 -40.51
CA MET A 1 3.08 0.33 -39.73
C MET A 1 2.29 0.76 -38.50
N VAL A 2 2.72 0.41 -37.28
CA VAL A 2 1.97 0.61 -36.02
C VAL A 2 1.72 2.10 -35.71
N LEU A 3 2.71 2.96 -35.99
CA LEU A 3 2.60 4.43 -35.89
C LEU A 3 1.41 5.00 -36.68
N GLY A 4 1.13 4.45 -37.87
CA GLY A 4 -0.01 4.87 -38.69
C GLY A 4 -1.35 4.59 -38.01
N GLN A 5 -1.48 3.45 -37.33
CA GLN A 5 -2.68 3.09 -36.59
C GLN A 5 -2.89 3.94 -35.34
N LEU A 6 -1.81 4.36 -34.67
CA LEU A 6 -1.90 5.26 -33.52
C LEU A 6 -2.35 6.67 -33.93
N ARG A 7 -1.85 7.17 -35.07
CA ARG A 7 -2.25 8.49 -35.61
C ARG A 7 -3.73 8.57 -35.95
N LEU A 8 -4.37 7.44 -36.28
CA LEU A 8 -5.81 7.36 -36.52
C LEU A 8 -6.66 7.47 -35.25
N ARG A 9 -6.08 7.25 -34.06
CA ARG A 9 -6.83 7.27 -32.79
C ARG A 9 -7.06 8.67 -32.22
N ALA A 10 -6.55 9.72 -32.86
CA ALA A 10 -6.67 11.15 -32.52
C ALA A 10 -6.17 11.57 -31.12
N GLU A 11 -6.48 10.83 -30.07
CA GLU A 11 -6.06 11.05 -28.69
C GLU A 11 -5.58 9.72 -28.05
N LEU A 12 -4.47 9.80 -27.30
CA LEU A 12 -4.04 8.73 -26.41
C LEU A 12 -4.50 9.08 -25.00
N ARG A 13 -4.79 8.06 -24.18
CA ARG A 13 -5.11 8.28 -22.78
C ARG A 13 -3.92 8.92 -22.07
N ASP A 14 -4.19 9.76 -21.08
CA ASP A 14 -3.14 10.33 -20.23
C ASP A 14 -2.22 9.23 -19.68
N HIS A 15 -0.93 9.57 -19.57
CA HIS A 15 0.14 8.66 -19.13
C HIS A 15 0.36 7.41 -19.99
N THR A 16 -0.05 7.42 -21.27
CA THR A 16 0.34 6.38 -22.23
C THR A 16 1.80 6.57 -22.65
N ASP A 17 2.72 5.86 -22.00
CA ASP A 17 4.15 5.86 -22.31
C ASP A 17 4.62 4.60 -23.06
N ASN A 18 3.84 3.52 -22.93
CA ASN A 18 4.12 2.21 -23.50
C ASN A 18 2.89 1.63 -24.22
N LEU A 19 3.14 0.82 -25.24
CA LEU A 19 2.15 -0.02 -25.91
C LEU A 19 2.38 -1.48 -25.54
N TYR A 20 1.32 -2.19 -25.17
CA TYR A 20 1.42 -3.60 -24.82
C TYR A 20 1.24 -4.48 -26.05
N VAL A 21 2.11 -5.49 -26.17
CA VAL A 21 2.11 -6.46 -27.26
C VAL A 21 1.51 -7.76 -26.76
N VAL A 22 0.56 -8.28 -27.53
CA VAL A 22 -0.13 -9.54 -27.24
C VAL A 22 0.05 -10.54 -28.38
N SER A 23 0.04 -11.81 -28.02
CA SER A 23 -0.05 -12.94 -28.94
C SER A 23 -1.41 -12.99 -29.63
N HIS A 24 -1.53 -13.76 -30.70
CA HIS A 24 -2.82 -14.10 -31.32
C HIS A 24 -3.83 -14.70 -30.32
N HIS A 25 -3.32 -15.39 -29.29
CA HIS A 25 -4.13 -15.95 -28.19
C HIS A 25 -4.39 -14.94 -27.04
N HIS A 26 -4.20 -13.63 -27.27
CA HIS A 26 -4.36 -12.56 -26.28
C HIS A 26 -3.42 -12.63 -25.05
N GLN A 27 -2.37 -13.45 -25.13
CA GLN A 27 -1.36 -13.53 -24.07
C GLN A 27 -0.40 -12.35 -24.12
N TYR A 28 -0.10 -11.76 -22.97
CA TYR A 28 0.86 -10.66 -22.85
C TYR A 28 2.28 -11.14 -23.18
N LEU A 29 2.93 -10.46 -24.14
CA LEU A 29 4.29 -10.77 -24.60
C LEU A 29 5.34 -9.75 -24.15
N GLY A 30 4.91 -8.54 -23.78
CA GLY A 30 5.80 -7.45 -23.38
C GLY A 30 5.22 -6.10 -23.79
N ARG A 31 6.07 -5.07 -23.70
CA ARG A 31 5.72 -3.69 -24.02
C ARG A 31 6.69 -3.07 -25.01
N VAL A 32 6.26 -2.01 -25.66
CA VAL A 32 7.10 -1.18 -26.53
C VAL A 32 6.90 0.26 -26.12
N SER A 33 7.98 0.92 -25.68
CA SER A 33 7.94 2.35 -25.37
C SER A 33 7.62 3.17 -26.62
N LEU A 34 6.75 4.16 -26.48
CA LEU A 34 6.48 5.12 -27.56
C LEU A 34 7.76 5.85 -27.99
N ALA A 35 8.66 6.15 -27.06
CA ALA A 35 9.95 6.75 -27.37
C ALA A 35 10.79 5.84 -28.30
N ARG A 36 10.85 4.53 -28.03
CA ARG A 36 11.52 3.56 -28.92
C ARG A 36 10.83 3.48 -30.28
N LEU A 37 9.50 3.46 -30.29
CA LEU A 37 8.70 3.37 -31.51
C LEU A 37 8.92 4.56 -32.45
N VAL A 38 9.08 5.78 -31.92
CA VAL A 38 9.29 7.01 -32.71
C VAL A 38 10.76 7.21 -33.11
N THR A 39 11.71 6.70 -32.32
CA THR A 39 13.15 6.88 -32.58
C THR A 39 13.77 5.83 -33.52
N HIS A 40 13.13 4.67 -33.69
CA HIS A 40 13.61 3.62 -34.60
C HIS A 40 13.10 3.81 -36.03
N GLN A 41 13.77 3.15 -36.99
CA GLN A 41 13.34 3.19 -38.40
C GLN A 41 11.91 2.62 -38.54
N PRO A 42 11.04 3.22 -39.36
CA PRO A 42 9.64 2.81 -39.51
C PRO A 42 9.43 1.34 -39.91
N ASP A 43 10.42 0.76 -40.61
CA ASP A 43 10.39 -0.62 -41.12
C ASP A 43 10.92 -1.64 -40.09
N THR A 44 11.34 -1.17 -38.91
CA THR A 44 11.82 -2.05 -37.83
C THR A 44 10.67 -2.93 -37.35
N LEU A 45 10.91 -4.25 -37.31
CA LEU A 45 9.95 -5.20 -36.78
C LEU A 45 9.71 -4.97 -35.28
N ILE A 46 8.43 -4.96 -34.89
CA ILE A 46 8.01 -4.76 -33.49
C ILE A 46 8.66 -5.79 -32.56
N ASN A 47 8.83 -7.03 -33.00
CA ASN A 47 9.46 -8.09 -32.21
C ASN A 47 10.88 -7.75 -31.71
N ARG A 48 11.61 -6.84 -32.37
CA ARG A 48 12.93 -6.35 -31.93
C ARG A 48 12.85 -5.22 -30.92
N LEU A 49 11.69 -4.58 -30.81
CA LEU A 49 11.44 -3.44 -29.91
C LEU A 49 10.72 -3.85 -28.63
N ILE A 50 10.25 -5.10 -28.54
CA ILE A 50 9.58 -5.64 -27.36
C ILE A 50 10.57 -5.68 -26.20
N ASP A 51 10.17 -5.04 -25.11
CA ASP A 51 10.77 -5.13 -23.79
C ASP A 51 9.87 -6.02 -22.91
N ASN A 52 10.44 -7.09 -22.35
CA ASN A 52 9.79 -8.01 -21.43
C ASN A 52 10.42 -8.01 -20.04
N GLU A 53 11.28 -7.03 -19.71
CA GLU A 53 11.92 -6.92 -18.41
C GLU A 53 10.92 -6.56 -17.30
N GLN A 54 9.89 -5.78 -17.64
CA GLN A 54 8.84 -5.44 -16.69
C GLN A 54 7.72 -6.50 -16.72
N PRO A 55 7.52 -7.26 -15.62
CA PRO A 55 6.44 -8.23 -15.52
C PRO A 55 5.08 -7.52 -15.48
N ALA A 56 4.05 -8.21 -15.99
CA ALA A 56 2.67 -7.79 -15.82
C ALA A 56 2.19 -8.04 -14.39
N ILE A 57 1.25 -7.20 -13.96
CA ILE A 57 0.60 -7.31 -12.66
C ILE A 57 -0.55 -8.30 -12.77
N ASN A 58 -0.65 -9.22 -11.83
CA ASN A 58 -1.78 -10.14 -11.81
C ASN A 58 -3.01 -9.43 -11.25
N ILE A 59 -4.19 -9.69 -11.84
CA ILE A 59 -5.46 -9.12 -11.37
C ILE A 59 -5.80 -9.46 -9.90
N LYS A 60 -5.24 -10.56 -9.37
CA LYS A 60 -5.43 -10.98 -7.98
C LYS A 60 -4.41 -10.38 -7.01
N GLU A 61 -3.44 -9.61 -7.51
CA GLU A 61 -2.41 -9.00 -6.68
C GLU A 61 -3.00 -7.90 -5.78
N HIS A 62 -2.55 -7.85 -4.52
CA HIS A 62 -3.02 -6.86 -3.56
C HIS A 62 -2.60 -5.45 -3.97
N ALA A 63 -3.51 -4.49 -3.78
CA ALA A 63 -3.28 -3.10 -4.19
C ALA A 63 -2.05 -2.46 -3.51
N GLN A 64 -1.74 -2.85 -2.27
CA GLN A 64 -0.53 -2.41 -1.55
C GLN A 64 0.75 -2.95 -2.19
N GLU A 65 0.74 -4.19 -2.71
CA GLU A 65 1.90 -4.73 -3.43
C GLU A 65 2.07 -4.04 -4.78
N VAL A 66 0.97 -3.79 -5.48
CA VAL A 66 0.98 -3.00 -6.72
C VAL A 66 1.53 -1.60 -6.46
N ALA A 67 1.05 -0.91 -5.44
CA ALA A 67 1.55 0.41 -5.04
C ALA A 67 3.06 0.38 -4.72
N ARG A 68 3.51 -0.66 -4.02
CA ARG A 68 4.94 -0.92 -3.77
C ARG A 68 5.71 -1.07 -5.09
N GLN A 69 5.25 -1.91 -6.00
CA GLN A 69 5.93 -2.12 -7.28
C GLN A 69 6.05 -0.84 -8.10
N PHE A 70 5.05 0.03 -8.07
CA PHE A 70 5.10 1.33 -8.74
C PHE A 70 6.06 2.30 -8.07
N SER A 71 6.04 2.39 -6.73
CA SER A 71 6.92 3.30 -5.98
C SER A 71 8.39 2.90 -6.04
N TYR A 72 8.71 1.60 -6.05
CA TYR A 72 10.11 1.13 -6.07
C TYR A 72 10.75 1.13 -7.46
N ASN A 73 9.94 1.05 -8.52
CA ASN A 73 10.42 0.91 -9.90
C ASN A 73 10.07 2.11 -10.79
N ASP A 74 9.64 3.24 -10.20
CA ASP A 74 9.24 4.48 -10.89
C ASP A 74 8.33 4.25 -12.11
N ARG A 75 7.35 3.34 -11.97
CA ARG A 75 6.47 2.95 -13.07
C ARG A 75 5.41 4.03 -13.30
N LEU A 76 5.24 4.45 -14.56
CA LEU A 76 4.10 5.30 -14.96
C LEU A 76 2.85 4.48 -15.25
N SER A 77 3.04 3.30 -15.82
CA SER A 77 1.97 2.37 -16.18
C SER A 77 2.43 0.91 -16.04
N ALA A 78 1.49 0.00 -15.87
CA ALA A 78 1.74 -1.44 -15.85
C ALA A 78 0.59 -2.21 -16.50
N PRO A 79 0.88 -3.27 -17.28
CA PRO A 79 -0.15 -4.15 -17.83
C PRO A 79 -0.74 -5.03 -16.73
N VAL A 80 -2.04 -5.30 -16.82
CA VAL A 80 -2.76 -6.18 -15.91
C VAL A 80 -3.21 -7.43 -16.65
N VAL A 81 -2.87 -8.60 -16.11
CA VAL A 81 -3.17 -9.91 -16.70
C VAL A 81 -3.99 -10.79 -15.76
N ASN A 82 -4.70 -11.76 -16.33
CA ASN A 82 -5.32 -12.83 -15.55
C ASN A 82 -4.34 -14.00 -15.31
N GLU A 83 -4.82 -15.06 -14.67
CA GLU A 83 -4.03 -16.27 -14.36
C GLU A 83 -3.52 -17.01 -15.62
N ASN A 84 -4.17 -16.81 -16.77
CA ASN A 84 -3.75 -17.41 -18.04
C ASN A 84 -2.81 -16.48 -18.85
N ASN A 85 -2.26 -15.44 -18.21
CA ASN A 85 -1.46 -14.39 -18.83
C ASN A 85 -2.19 -13.62 -19.94
N ALA A 86 -3.52 -13.62 -19.95
CA ALA A 86 -4.30 -12.83 -20.90
C ALA A 86 -4.33 -11.37 -20.45
N LEU A 87 -3.99 -10.45 -21.35
CA LEU A 87 -3.99 -9.01 -21.06
C LEU A 87 -5.43 -8.50 -20.90
N LEU A 88 -5.76 -8.01 -19.71
CA LEU A 88 -7.07 -7.45 -19.38
C LEU A 88 -7.11 -5.94 -19.56
N GLY A 89 -5.97 -5.27 -19.34
CA GLY A 89 -5.89 -3.82 -19.41
C GLY A 89 -4.57 -3.31 -18.85
N HIS A 90 -4.58 -2.08 -18.34
CA HIS A 90 -3.46 -1.47 -17.66
C HIS A 90 -3.93 -0.66 -16.45
N ILE A 91 -2.98 -0.40 -15.56
CA ILE A 91 -3.12 0.53 -14.45
C ILE A 91 -2.03 1.59 -14.54
N THR A 92 -2.35 2.82 -14.16
CA THR A 92 -1.45 3.98 -14.23
C THR A 92 -1.18 4.54 -12.83
N ILE A 93 -0.10 5.32 -12.71
CA ILE A 93 0.35 5.89 -11.43
C ILE A 93 -0.73 6.75 -10.74
N ASP A 94 -1.55 7.48 -11.50
CA ASP A 94 -2.67 8.26 -10.97
C ASP A 94 -3.73 7.38 -10.27
N ASN A 95 -3.90 6.12 -10.67
CA ASN A 95 -4.88 5.23 -10.06
C ASN A 95 -4.46 4.72 -8.67
N ILE A 96 -3.17 4.79 -8.34
CA ILE A 96 -2.60 4.17 -7.14
C ILE A 96 -1.89 5.17 -6.21
N VAL A 97 -1.80 6.44 -6.61
CA VAL A 97 -1.03 7.45 -5.87
C VAL A 97 -1.49 7.60 -4.42
N ASP A 98 -2.81 7.51 -4.20
CA ASP A 98 -3.40 7.59 -2.86
C ASP A 98 -3.01 6.39 -1.99
N ILE A 99 -2.92 5.20 -2.60
CA ILE A 99 -2.50 3.97 -1.90
C ILE A 99 -1.02 4.05 -1.51
N ILE A 100 -0.17 4.61 -2.39
CA ILE A 100 1.25 4.86 -2.07
C ILE A 100 1.36 5.79 -0.85
N ARG A 101 0.56 6.87 -0.83
CA ARG A 101 0.56 7.84 0.27
C ARG A 101 0.08 7.21 1.59
N GLU A 102 -1.05 6.53 1.57
CA GLU A 102 -1.60 5.83 2.73
C GLU A 102 -0.60 4.80 3.28
N GLN A 103 0.04 4.04 2.41
CA GLN A 103 1.07 3.08 2.81
C GLN A 103 2.30 3.75 3.43
N ALA A 104 2.76 4.88 2.87
CA ALA A 104 3.87 5.63 3.41
C ALA A 104 3.54 6.22 4.81
N GLU A 105 2.31 6.73 4.99
CA GLU A 105 1.81 7.21 6.29
C GLU A 105 1.77 6.08 7.31
N HIS A 106 1.20 4.92 6.95
CA HIS A 106 1.19 3.73 7.80
C HIS A 106 2.60 3.26 8.18
N GLN A 107 3.54 3.28 7.23
CA GLN A 107 4.93 2.93 7.47
C GLN A 107 5.62 3.92 8.41
N ALA A 108 5.39 5.23 8.23
CA ALA A 108 5.92 6.27 9.11
C ALA A 108 5.36 6.14 10.54
N MET A 109 4.06 5.91 10.69
CA MET A 109 3.44 5.64 12.00
C MET A 109 4.01 4.36 12.63
N SER A 110 4.22 3.32 11.83
CA SER A 110 4.81 2.06 12.30
C SER A 110 6.24 2.25 12.79
N ALA A 111 7.06 3.00 12.04
CA ALA A 111 8.45 3.31 12.40
C ALA A 111 8.56 4.20 13.64
N ALA A 112 7.60 5.11 13.86
CA ALA A 112 7.50 5.93 15.06
C ALA A 112 7.03 5.15 16.31
N GLY A 113 6.82 3.84 16.22
CA GLY A 113 6.28 3.02 17.31
C GLY A 113 4.79 3.23 17.56
N LEU A 114 4.10 3.92 16.64
CA LEU A 114 2.67 4.20 16.68
C LEU A 114 1.84 3.13 15.96
N SER A 115 2.44 2.07 15.39
CA SER A 115 1.68 0.90 14.86
C SER A 115 0.87 0.18 15.93
N ASN A 116 1.21 0.37 17.21
CA ASN A 116 0.40 -0.10 18.33
C ASN A 116 -0.85 0.75 18.58
N VAL A 117 -1.01 1.87 17.87
CA VAL A 117 -2.18 2.76 17.93
C VAL A 117 -3.25 2.34 16.92
N GLU A 118 -2.89 1.76 15.77
CA GLU A 118 -3.89 1.22 14.82
C GLU A 118 -4.51 -0.11 15.30
N ASN A 119 -3.71 -0.93 15.99
CA ASN A 119 -4.22 -2.07 16.76
C ASN A 119 -5.10 -1.63 17.97
N MET A 120 -5.40 -0.33 18.13
CA MET A 120 -6.38 0.17 19.10
C MET A 120 -7.85 -0.09 18.75
N PHE A 121 -8.14 -0.62 17.57
CA PHE A 121 -9.45 -1.24 17.32
C PHE A 121 -9.58 -2.67 17.85
N SER A 122 -8.54 -3.22 18.53
CA SER A 122 -8.67 -4.43 19.36
C SER A 122 -7.74 -4.61 20.60
N PRO A 123 -7.60 -3.66 21.55
CA PRO A 123 -6.92 -3.93 22.83
C PRO A 123 -7.74 -3.48 24.03
N ALA A 124 -9.01 -3.90 24.13
CA ALA A 124 -9.75 -3.75 25.38
C ALA A 124 -9.01 -4.41 26.55
N ARG A 125 -8.35 -5.56 26.31
CA ARG A 125 -7.67 -6.34 27.36
C ARG A 125 -6.38 -5.71 27.87
N LEU A 126 -5.58 -5.07 27.01
CA LEU A 126 -4.30 -4.49 27.40
C LEU A 126 -4.50 -3.17 28.17
N THR A 127 -5.43 -2.33 27.71
CA THR A 127 -5.83 -1.09 28.38
C THR A 127 -6.46 -1.38 29.74
N PHE A 128 -7.27 -2.44 29.85
CA PHE A 128 -7.89 -2.86 31.10
C PHE A 128 -6.85 -3.22 32.18
N ARG A 129 -5.79 -3.96 31.84
CA ARG A 129 -4.75 -4.37 32.81
C ARG A 129 -3.99 -3.18 33.39
N ARG A 130 -3.61 -2.20 32.57
CA ARG A 130 -2.92 -0.98 33.04
C ARG A 130 -3.82 -0.15 33.95
N ARG A 131 -5.11 -0.03 33.62
CA ARG A 131 -6.10 0.66 34.46
C ARG A 131 -6.32 -0.07 35.78
N LEU A 132 -6.41 -1.40 35.76
CA LEU A 132 -6.57 -2.23 36.97
C LEU A 132 -5.37 -2.14 37.91
N LEU A 133 -4.15 -2.12 37.36
CA LEU A 133 -2.91 -1.90 38.12
C LEU A 133 -2.89 -0.52 38.78
N TRP A 134 -3.21 0.52 38.02
CA TRP A 134 -3.28 1.88 38.57
C TRP A 134 -4.38 2.04 39.64
N LEU A 135 -5.54 1.42 39.42
CA LEU A 135 -6.64 1.39 40.38
C LEU A 135 -6.26 0.60 41.64
N GLY A 136 -5.53 -0.51 41.49
CA GLY A 136 -5.03 -1.32 42.60
C GLY A 136 -4.03 -0.56 43.48
N ILE A 137 -3.12 0.20 42.87
CA ILE A 137 -2.20 1.07 43.62
C ILE A 137 -2.99 2.12 44.43
N ASN A 138 -3.92 2.83 43.79
CA ASN A 138 -4.75 3.84 44.48
C ASN A 138 -5.58 3.21 45.62
N LEU A 139 -6.13 2.03 45.40
CA LEU A 139 -6.91 1.31 46.40
C LEU A 139 -6.04 0.91 47.59
N CYS A 140 -4.83 0.38 47.36
CA CYS A 140 -3.87 0.07 48.43
C CYS A 140 -3.49 1.32 49.23
N THR A 141 -3.21 2.44 48.55
CA THR A 141 -2.95 3.71 49.22
C THR A 141 -4.13 4.15 50.09
N ALA A 142 -5.37 4.06 49.57
CA ALA A 142 -6.56 4.38 50.33
C ALA A 142 -6.72 3.50 51.58
N PHE A 143 -6.48 2.19 51.48
CA PHE A 143 -6.50 1.29 52.63
C PHE A 143 -5.46 1.66 53.68
N ILE A 144 -4.23 2.01 53.27
CA ILE A 144 -3.19 2.45 54.19
C ILE A 144 -3.63 3.74 54.91
N THR A 145 -4.17 4.70 54.17
CA THR A 145 -4.68 5.96 54.75
C THR A 145 -5.80 5.69 55.77
N ILE A 146 -6.78 4.83 55.46
CA ILE A 146 -7.87 4.49 56.37
C ILE A 146 -7.34 3.83 57.65
N ASN A 147 -6.38 2.90 57.54
CA ASN A 147 -5.79 2.25 58.70
C ASN A 147 -5.10 3.27 59.63
N VAL A 148 -4.33 4.20 59.06
CA VAL A 148 -3.67 5.27 59.84
C VAL A 148 -4.71 6.14 60.54
N VAL A 149 -5.77 6.57 59.85
CA VAL A 149 -6.83 7.38 60.45
C VAL A 149 -7.54 6.62 61.59
N SER A 150 -7.82 5.33 61.41
CA SER A 150 -8.46 4.50 62.45
C SER A 150 -7.61 4.38 63.73
N GLU A 151 -6.29 4.31 63.60
CA GLU A 151 -5.37 4.29 64.75
C GLU A 151 -5.41 5.62 65.53
N PHE A 152 -5.52 6.75 64.81
CA PHE A 152 -5.69 8.06 65.41
C PHE A 152 -7.08 8.26 66.03
N GLU A 153 -8.16 7.73 65.44
CA GLU A 153 -9.49 7.73 66.06
C GLU A 153 -9.50 6.98 67.39
N TYR A 154 -8.80 5.84 67.49
CA TYR A 154 -8.66 5.09 68.76
C TYR A 154 -7.94 5.92 69.84
N THR A 155 -6.96 6.73 69.45
CA THR A 155 -6.21 7.61 70.36
C THR A 155 -7.05 8.81 70.82
N ILE A 156 -7.87 9.39 69.93
CA ILE A 156 -8.76 10.52 70.26
C ILE A 156 -9.89 10.08 71.18
N LYS A 157 -10.39 8.84 71.05
CA LYS A 157 -11.46 8.31 71.90
C LYS A 157 -11.03 8.02 73.35
N LYS A 158 -9.74 8.16 73.67
CA LYS A 158 -9.15 7.96 75.01
C LYS A 158 -8.87 9.28 75.75
N TRP A 159 -9.24 10.41 75.16
CA TRP A 159 -9.38 11.71 75.83
C TRP A 159 -10.87 12.06 75.98
#